data_AF-A0A3M7NZE2-F1
#
_entry.id   AF-A0A3M7NZE2-F1
#
_cell.length_a   1.000
_cell.length_b   1.000
_cell.length_c   1.000
_cell.angle_alpha   90.00
_cell.angle_beta   90.00
_cell.angle_gamma   90.00
#
_symmetry.space_group_name_H-M   'P 1'
#
loop_
_entity.id
_entity.type
_entity.pdbx_description
1 polymer ?
#
loop_
_entity_poly.entity_id
_entity_poly.type
_entity_poly.pdbx_seq_one_letter_code
_entity_poly.pdbx_strand_id
1 'polypeptide(L)'
;MIAIADALSESNAYVWSVTHFRELPRILAERAGVVNLHLSVDISDDICLVKMTYKISRGPEETKRYGIAVAKAMNLPQDVVKIAEAVPGHLNEENDRRSRNGKALAIARGRKLVLALR
;
A
#
# COMPACT_ATOMS: atom_id res chain seq x y z
N MET A 1 -2.13 -12.55 -4.74
CA MET A 1 -1.04 -12.58 -3.74
C MET A 1 -1.54 -12.79 -2.32
N ILE A 2 -2.72 -12.27 -1.93
CA ILE A 2 -3.29 -12.48 -0.58
C ILE A 2 -3.49 -13.95 -0.20
N ALA A 3 -4.12 -14.77 -1.05
CA ALA A 3 -4.35 -16.19 -0.76
C ALA A 3 -3.03 -16.97 -0.56
N ILE A 4 -1.96 -16.58 -1.25
CA ILE A 4 -0.63 -17.18 -1.08
C ILE A 4 -0.06 -16.76 0.29
N ALA A 5 -0.17 -15.49 0.65
CA ALA A 5 0.29 -15.00 1.94
C ALA A 5 -0.48 -15.63 3.12
N ASP A 6 -1.80 -15.80 2.99
CA ASP A 6 -2.62 -16.50 3.99
C ASP A 6 -2.17 -17.97 4.13
N ALA A 7 -2.06 -18.71 3.02
CA ALA A 7 -1.62 -20.11 3.04
C ALA A 7 -0.20 -20.28 3.64
N LEU A 8 0.70 -19.34 3.34
CA LEU A 8 2.05 -19.34 3.92
C LEU A 8 2.02 -19.04 5.43
N SER A 9 1.15 -18.14 5.87
CA SER A 9 0.95 -17.84 7.30
C SER A 9 0.45 -19.05 8.08
N GLU A 10 -0.39 -19.89 7.48
CA GLU A 10 -0.93 -21.11 8.11
C GLU A 10 0.09 -22.25 8.20
N SER A 11 1.13 -22.23 7.35
CA SER A 11 2.12 -23.31 7.28
C SER A 11 3.10 -23.34 8.47
N ASN A 12 3.09 -22.32 9.34
CA ASN A 12 4.07 -22.11 10.42
C ASN A 12 5.54 -22.11 9.98
N ALA A 13 5.80 -21.92 8.68
CA ALA A 13 7.14 -21.76 8.15
C ALA A 13 7.65 -20.33 8.38
N TYR A 14 8.97 -20.17 8.45
CA TYR A 14 9.58 -18.85 8.43
C TYR A 14 9.65 -18.31 7.00
N VAL A 15 8.91 -17.25 6.71
CA VAL A 15 8.70 -16.74 5.34
C VAL A 15 9.07 -15.26 5.25
N TRP A 16 9.88 -14.92 4.26
CA TRP A 16 10.08 -13.53 3.81
C TRP A 16 9.32 -13.33 2.51
N SER A 17 8.39 -12.37 2.52
CA SER A 17 7.66 -11.96 1.32
C SER A 17 7.97 -10.51 1.00
N VAL A 18 8.41 -10.26 -0.24
CA VAL A 18 8.67 -8.92 -0.76
C VAL A 18 7.60 -8.60 -1.78
N THR A 19 7.02 -7.39 -1.69
CA THR A 19 5.92 -6.99 -2.54
C THR A 19 5.93 -5.50 -2.82
N HIS A 20 5.47 -5.12 -4.02
CA HIS A 20 5.14 -3.73 -4.35
C HIS A 20 3.68 -3.37 -4.03
N PHE A 21 2.84 -4.34 -3.65
CA PHE A 21 1.45 -4.10 -3.27
C PHE A 21 1.37 -3.46 -1.89
N ARG A 22 1.08 -2.15 -1.84
CA ARG A 22 1.02 -1.36 -0.59
C ARG A 22 -0.13 -1.74 0.34
N GLU A 23 -1.23 -2.23 -0.23
CA GLU A 23 -2.39 -2.65 0.56
C GLU A 23 -2.16 -3.99 1.25
N LEU A 24 -1.32 -4.86 0.68
CA LEU A 24 -1.12 -6.21 1.20
C LEU A 24 -0.52 -6.21 2.62
N PRO A 25 0.56 -5.46 2.93
CA PRO A 25 1.04 -5.31 4.30
C PRO A 25 -0.03 -4.80 5.27
N ARG A 26 -0.89 -3.87 4.83
CA ARG A 26 -1.95 -3.31 5.68
C ARG A 26 -3.01 -4.36 6.01
N ILE A 27 -3.43 -5.15 5.02
CA ILE A 27 -4.41 -6.22 5.20
C ILE A 27 -3.85 -7.32 6.11
N LEU A 28 -2.59 -7.70 5.91
CA LEU A 28 -1.96 -8.77 6.69
C LEU A 28 -1.52 -8.32 8.09
N ALA A 29 -1.49 -7.02 8.38
CA ALA A 29 -1.10 -6.50 9.70
C ALA A 29 -2.00 -7.01 10.85
N GLU A 30 -3.24 -7.40 10.54
CA GLU A 30 -4.20 -7.94 11.51
C GLU A 30 -3.96 -9.44 11.80
N ARG A 31 -3.07 -10.11 11.06
CA ARG A 31 -2.78 -11.55 11.22
C ARG A 31 -1.73 -11.77 12.31
N ALA A 32 -1.99 -12.73 13.20
CA ALA A 32 -1.01 -13.13 14.21
C ALA A 32 0.26 -13.69 13.55
N GLY A 33 1.43 -13.31 14.06
CA GLY A 33 2.72 -13.76 13.54
C GLY A 33 3.22 -13.00 12.30
N VAL A 34 2.42 -12.09 11.73
CA VAL A 34 2.87 -11.24 10.62
C VAL A 34 3.54 -9.97 11.14
N VAL A 35 4.72 -9.66 10.59
CA VAL A 35 5.45 -8.42 10.87
C VAL A 35 5.71 -7.69 9.56
N ASN A 36 5.23 -6.44 9.47
CA ASN A 36 5.49 -5.58 8.33
C ASN A 36 6.84 -4.89 8.45
N LEU A 37 7.60 -4.93 7.35
CA LEU A 37 8.91 -4.32 7.22
C LEU A 37 9.00 -3.57 5.88
N HIS A 38 9.77 -2.49 5.85
CA HIS A 38 10.11 -1.75 4.62
C HIS A 38 11.57 -1.33 4.63
N LEU A 39 12.12 -1.00 3.46
CA LEU A 39 13.44 -0.41 3.33
C LEU A 39 13.34 1.12 3.44
N SER A 40 14.05 1.73 4.38
CA SER A 40 13.99 3.18 4.57
C SER A 40 14.68 3.92 3.42
N VAL A 41 14.02 4.97 2.93
CA VAL A 41 14.53 5.84 1.87
C VAL A 41 14.55 7.28 2.36
N ASP A 42 15.66 7.97 2.10
CA ASP A 42 15.76 9.40 2.32
C ASP A 42 15.55 10.13 0.98
N ILE A 43 14.71 11.16 0.98
CA ILE A 43 14.41 11.95 -0.22
C ILE A 43 14.63 13.39 0.17
N SER A 44 15.58 14.04 -0.49
CA SER A 44 15.81 15.47 -0.35
C SER A 44 14.98 16.21 -1.40
N ASP A 45 14.08 17.08 -0.93
CA ASP A 45 13.21 17.89 -1.79
C ASP A 45 14.00 18.92 -2.61
N ASP A 46 15.15 19.36 -2.12
CA ASP A 46 15.95 20.46 -2.68
C ASP A 46 16.68 20.08 -3.97
N ILE A 47 17.03 18.79 -4.11
CA ILE A 47 17.86 18.28 -5.23
C ILE A 47 17.24 17.07 -5.93
N CYS A 48 15.97 16.73 -5.62
CA CYS A 48 15.31 15.51 -6.10
C CYS A 48 16.20 14.26 -5.91
N LEU A 49 17.04 14.24 -4.86
CA LEU A 49 17.98 13.16 -4.63
C LEU A 49 17.28 12.07 -3.82
N VAL A 50 17.21 10.87 -4.40
CA VAL A 50 16.72 9.67 -3.72
C VAL A 50 17.91 8.89 -3.19
N LYS A 51 18.07 8.86 -1.87
CA LYS A 51 19.14 8.12 -1.19
C LYS A 51 18.56 6.87 -0.55
N MET A 52 18.96 5.71 -1.08
CA MET A 52 18.67 4.42 -0.48
C MET A 52 19.52 4.26 0.78
N THR A 53 18.88 4.14 1.95
CA THR A 53 19.61 3.98 3.21
C THR A 53 20.03 2.54 3.49
N TYR A 54 19.43 1.58 2.76
CA TYR A 54 19.58 0.14 2.94
C TYR A 54 19.30 -0.35 4.37
N LYS A 55 18.49 0.40 5.13
CA LYS A 55 18.04 0.02 6.48
C LYS A 55 16.63 -0.56 6.43
N ILE A 56 16.36 -1.54 7.28
CA ILE A 56 15.02 -2.09 7.46
C ILE A 56 14.33 -1.33 8.60
N SER A 57 13.10 -0.88 8.35
CA SER A 57 12.23 -0.22 9.31
C SER A 57 10.93 -1.02 9.49
N ARG A 58 10.33 -0.90 10.68
CA ARG A 58 9.06 -1.56 11.01
C ARG A 58 7.87 -0.80 10.43
N GLY A 59 6.81 -1.54 10.15
CA GLY A 59 5.55 -1.02 9.64
C GLY A 59 5.49 -1.01 8.11
N PRO A 60 4.29 -0.82 7.54
CA PRO A 60 4.15 -0.60 6.12
C PRO A 60 4.81 0.73 5.72
N GLU A 61 5.33 0.82 4.50
CA GLU A 61 5.77 2.10 3.94
C GLU A 61 4.56 3.05 3.85
N GLU A 62 4.52 4.07 4.70
CA GLU A 62 3.38 5.00 4.76
C GLU A 62 3.44 6.06 3.67
N THR A 63 4.65 6.51 3.33
CA THR A 63 4.81 7.72 2.54
C THR A 63 6.13 7.68 1.80
N LYS A 64 6.04 7.50 0.47
CA LYS A 64 6.85 8.19 -0.56
C LYS A 64 6.47 7.65 -1.94
N ARG A 65 6.05 8.55 -2.86
CA ARG A 65 6.00 8.26 -4.30
C ARG A 65 7.42 8.31 -4.87
N TYR A 66 8.34 7.55 -4.28
CA TYR A 66 9.75 7.63 -4.62
C TYR A 66 9.99 7.30 -6.10
N GLY A 67 9.12 6.52 -6.75
CA GLY A 67 9.19 6.31 -8.20
C GLY A 67 9.15 7.60 -9.02
N ILE A 68 8.34 8.59 -8.62
CA ILE A 68 8.31 9.92 -9.26
C ILE A 68 9.57 10.71 -8.90
N ALA A 69 10.02 10.67 -7.64
CA ALA A 69 11.25 11.33 -7.23
C ALA A 69 12.47 10.78 -8.00
N VAL A 70 12.54 9.46 -8.20
CA VAL A 70 13.56 8.80 -9.02
C VAL A 70 13.44 9.22 -10.49
N ALA A 71 12.21 9.27 -11.04
CA ALA A 71 12.01 9.72 -12.42
C ALA A 71 12.51 11.16 -12.65
N LYS A 72 12.28 12.06 -11.68
CA LYS A 72 12.83 13.42 -11.70
C LYS A 72 14.36 13.42 -11.63
N ALA A 73 14.94 12.64 -10.71
CA ALA A 73 16.39 12.51 -10.56
C ALA A 73 17.10 12.00 -11.83
N MET A 74 16.41 11.16 -12.61
CA MET A 74 16.91 10.59 -13.86
C MET A 74 16.66 11.47 -15.09
N ASN A 75 16.17 12.70 -14.91
CA ASN A 75 15.86 13.65 -15.99
C ASN A 75 14.89 13.08 -17.05
N LEU A 76 13.87 12.32 -16.63
CA LEU A 76 12.81 11.90 -17.54
C LEU A 76 12.08 13.14 -18.12
N PRO A 77 11.50 13.02 -19.33
CA PRO A 77 10.76 14.12 -19.96
C PRO A 77 9.68 14.69 -19.03
N GLN A 78 9.63 16.02 -18.91
CA GLN A 78 8.72 16.71 -17.98
C GLN A 78 7.25 16.35 -18.23
N ASP A 79 6.85 16.18 -19.50
CA ASP A 79 5.49 15.79 -19.85
C ASP A 79 5.12 14.40 -19.29
N VAL A 80 6.07 13.45 -19.30
CA VAL A 80 5.89 12.11 -18.73
C VAL A 80 5.75 12.19 -17.22
N VAL A 81 6.63 12.96 -16.55
CA VAL A 81 6.59 13.14 -15.09
C VAL A 81 5.28 13.78 -14.66
N LYS A 82 4.82 14.82 -15.37
CA LYS A 82 3.57 15.53 -15.09
C LYS A 82 2.35 14.60 -15.16
N ILE A 83 2.26 13.76 -16.19
CA ILE A 83 1.18 12.78 -16.33
C ILE A 83 1.26 11.75 -15.19
N ALA A 84 2.45 11.25 -14.89
CA ALA A 84 2.67 10.27 -13.83
C ALA A 84 2.37 10.80 -12.42
N GLU A 85 2.42 12.11 -12.20
CA GLU A 85 1.99 12.76 -10.95
C GLU A 85 0.47 12.87 -10.83
N ALA A 86 -0.23 13.13 -11.94
CA ALA A 86 -1.67 13.34 -11.98
C ALA A 86 -2.48 12.04 -11.86
N VAL A 87 -2.09 10.99 -12.60
CA VAL A 87 -2.86 9.73 -12.70
C VAL A 87 -3.10 9.05 -11.34
N PRO A 88 -2.10 8.91 -10.44
CA PRO A 88 -2.31 8.26 -9.14
C PRO A 88 -3.32 8.99 -8.24
N GLY A 89 -3.44 10.32 -8.36
CA GLY A 89 -4.43 11.09 -7.60
C GLY A 89 -5.85 10.66 -7.98
N HIS A 90 -6.16 10.66 -9.27
CA HIS A 90 -7.45 10.21 -9.78
C HIS A 90 -7.77 8.76 -9.40
N LEU A 91 -6.79 7.85 -9.53
CA LEU A 91 -7.00 6.44 -9.18
C LEU A 91 -7.25 6.24 -7.68
N ASN A 92 -6.54 6.97 -6.82
CA ASN A 92 -6.75 6.90 -5.37
C ASN A 92 -8.13 7.42 -4.97
N GLU A 93 -8.56 8.56 -5.52
CA GLU A 93 -9.88 9.13 -5.26
C GLU A 93 -11.01 8.18 -5.67
N GLU A 94 -10.88 7.53 -6.84
CA GLU A 94 -11.84 6.53 -7.28
C GLU A 94 -11.87 5.31 -6.35
N ASN A 95 -10.70 4.83 -5.92
CA ASN A 95 -10.60 3.69 -5.02
C ASN A 95 -11.21 4.00 -3.64
N ASP A 96 -10.93 5.19 -3.09
CA ASP A 96 -11.49 5.67 -1.83
C ASP A 96 -13.01 5.84 -1.90
N ARG A 97 -13.54 6.30 -3.04
CA ARG A 97 -14.99 6.38 -3.27
C ARG A 97 -15.62 5.00 -3.31
N ARG A 98 -15.01 4.03 -4.02
CA ARG A 98 -15.49 2.64 -4.07
C ARG A 98 -15.44 1.96 -2.69
N SER A 99 -14.36 2.16 -1.94
CA SER A 99 -14.18 1.62 -0.58
C SER A 99 -15.24 2.15 0.38
N ARG A 100 -15.51 3.46 0.38
CA ARG A 100 -16.57 4.07 1.20
C ARG A 100 -17.95 3.49 0.89
N ASN A 101 -18.29 3.34 -0.39
CA ASN A 101 -19.55 2.74 -0.82
C ASN A 101 -19.66 1.28 -0.38
N GLY A 102 -18.58 0.50 -0.51
CA GLY A 102 -18.51 -0.90 -0.06
C GLY A 102 -18.72 -1.05 1.46
N LYS A 103 -18.09 -0.19 2.27
CA LYS A 103 -18.26 -0.17 3.74
C LYS A 103 -19.69 0.17 4.13
N ALA A 104 -20.29 1.19 3.52
CA ALA A 104 -21.68 1.57 3.76
C ALA A 104 -22.64 0.39 3.44
N LEU A 105 -22.41 -0.30 2.32
CA LEU A 105 -23.18 -1.48 1.93
C LEU A 105 -23.01 -2.65 2.91
N ALA A 106 -21.79 -2.92 3.39
CA ALA A 106 -21.51 -3.96 4.37
C ALA A 106 -22.24 -3.70 5.70
N ILE A 107 -22.21 -2.45 6.19
CA ILE A 107 -22.95 -2.04 7.40
C ILE A 107 -24.46 -2.21 7.23
N ALA A 108 -25.01 -1.79 6.09
CA ALA A 108 -26.44 -1.96 5.79
C ALA A 108 -26.85 -3.44 5.77
N ARG A 109 -26.02 -4.31 5.16
CA ARG A 109 -26.23 -5.77 5.15
C ARG A 109 -26.19 -6.37 6.55
N GLY A 110 -25.22 -5.97 7.38
CA GLY A 110 -25.12 -6.42 8.77
C GLY A 110 -26.35 -6.05 9.59
N ARG A 111 -26.83 -4.81 9.48
CA ARG A 111 -28.07 -4.35 10.15
C ARG A 111 -29.30 -5.14 9.70
N LYS A 112 -29.41 -5.42 8.39
CA LYS A 112 -30.51 -6.23 7.85
C LYS A 112 -30.49 -7.66 8.38
N LEU A 113 -29.31 -8.28 8.50
CA LEU A 113 -29.18 -9.63 9.07
C LEU A 113 -29.65 -9.68 10.53
N VAL A 114 -29.22 -8.72 11.35
CA VAL A 114 -29.65 -8.63 12.77
C VAL A 114 -31.16 -8.44 12.89
N LEU A 115 -31.76 -7.62 12.03
CA LEU A 115 -33.21 -7.42 11.99
C LEU A 115 -33.99 -8.66 11.56
N ALA A 116 -33.41 -9.51 10.70
CA ALA A 116 -34.02 -10.75 10.24
C ALA A 116 -33.91 -11.91 11.26
N LEU A 117 -33.18 -11.72 12.36
CA LEU A 117 -33.03 -12.68 13.47
C LEU A 117 -33.97 -12.37 14.64
N ARG A 118 -34.87 -11.40 14.49
CA ARG A 118 -35.99 -11.11 15.40
C ARG A 118 -37.29 -11.61 14.78
#